data_AF-A0A0S8CA67-F1
#
_entry.id   AF-A0A0S8CA67-F1
#
_cell.length_a   1.000
_cell.length_b   1.000
_cell.length_c   1.000
_cell.angle_alpha   90.00
_cell.angle_beta   90.00
_cell.angle_gamma   90.00
#
_symmetry.space_group_name_H-M   'P 1'
#
loop_
_entity.id
_entity.type
_entity.pdbx_description
1 polymer ?
#
loop_
_entity_poly.entity_id
_entity_poly.type
_entity_poly.pdbx_seq_one_letter_code
_entity_poly.pdbx_strand_id
1 'polypeptide(L)'
;RDVLLGKFLRIDIDGPPPYRIPPDNPFIGKQGKPEIFALGLRNPWRFSFDRNTGELWAGDVGQYSWEEIHVIEKGKNYGWRLLEGTHCFNPATNCRLVPNLAAPLTEYSHEHHRCAVTGGYVYRGTRLPALQGTYLFGDYCTGEIWGYRNGQTSLLLDSDLRISSFGEDREGELYVIGYQGLIKKIIPKSANLPE
;
A
#
# COMPACT_ATOMS: atom_id res chain seq x y z
N ARG A 1 2.74 5.47 22.38
CA ARG A 1 1.75 4.73 21.54
C ARG A 1 0.35 5.33 21.69
N ASP A 2 0.22 6.43 22.42
CA ASP A 2 -1.07 7.08 22.76
C ASP A 2 -1.51 8.13 21.74
N VAL A 3 -0.92 8.08 20.54
CA VAL A 3 -1.24 8.92 19.38
C VAL A 3 -1.71 8.04 18.23
N LEU A 4 -2.52 8.60 17.34
CA LEU A 4 -3.12 7.91 16.19
C LEU A 4 -2.27 7.98 14.90
N LEU A 5 -1.09 8.63 14.95
CA LEU A 5 -0.21 8.82 13.79
C LEU A 5 0.53 7.52 13.40
N GLY A 6 0.66 7.24 12.09
CA GLY A 6 1.37 6.06 11.58
C GLY A 6 0.68 4.74 11.97
N LYS A 7 -0.65 4.71 11.82
CA LYS A 7 -1.54 3.61 12.21
C LYS A 7 -2.58 3.39 11.13
N PHE A 8 -3.05 2.15 11.01
CA PHE A 8 -4.40 1.88 10.50
C PHE A 8 -5.35 1.88 11.68
N LEU A 9 -6.47 2.57 11.55
CA LEU A 9 -7.53 2.63 12.55
C LEU A 9 -8.73 1.82 12.08
N ARG A 10 -9.43 1.17 13.01
CA ARG A 10 -10.68 0.46 12.74
C ARG A 10 -11.73 0.89 13.76
N ILE A 11 -12.83 1.43 13.25
CA ILE A 11 -13.96 1.96 14.01
C ILE A 11 -15.25 1.27 13.55
N ASP A 12 -16.26 1.28 14.41
CA ASP A 12 -17.62 0.85 14.11
C ASP A 12 -18.52 2.09 13.97
N ILE A 13 -19.05 2.30 12.77
CA ILE A 13 -19.87 3.47 12.41
C ILE A 13 -21.38 3.21 12.58
N ASP A 14 -21.79 1.97 12.83
CA ASP A 14 -23.21 1.59 13.00
C ASP A 14 -23.69 1.86 14.44
N GLY A 15 -22.77 2.24 15.34
CA GLY A 15 -23.05 2.65 16.71
C GLY A 15 -23.54 4.10 16.87
N PRO A 16 -23.86 4.52 18.12
CA PRO A 16 -24.17 5.92 18.37
C PRO A 16 -22.95 6.81 18.05
N PRO A 17 -23.17 8.05 17.58
CA PRO A 17 -22.10 8.99 17.28
C PRO A 17 -21.15 9.22 18.47
N PRO A 18 -19.85 9.51 18.23
CA PRO A 18 -19.24 9.68 16.90
C PRO A 18 -18.86 8.36 16.22
N TYR A 19 -18.66 7.28 16.98
CA TYR A 19 -18.39 5.90 16.54
C TYR A 19 -18.24 5.00 17.78
N ARG A 20 -18.18 3.68 17.58
CA ARG A 20 -17.78 2.69 18.59
C ARG A 20 -16.42 2.09 18.27
N ILE A 21 -15.80 1.51 19.28
CA ILE A 21 -14.63 0.64 19.11
C ILE A 21 -15.14 -0.79 18.85
N PRO A 22 -14.74 -1.43 17.73
CA PRO A 22 -15.00 -2.86 17.52
C PRO A 22 -14.43 -3.68 18.69
N PRO A 23 -15.21 -4.56 19.33
CA PRO A 23 -14.82 -5.22 20.58
C PRO A 23 -13.62 -6.17 20.41
N ASP A 24 -13.32 -6.55 19.17
CA ASP A 24 -12.19 -7.39 18.85
C ASP A 24 -10.93 -6.60 18.45
N ASN A 25 -10.91 -5.26 18.52
CA ASN A 25 -9.73 -4.48 18.18
C ASN A 25 -8.50 -4.87 19.04
N PRO A 26 -7.29 -4.93 18.45
CA PRO A 26 -6.14 -5.57 19.09
C PRO A 26 -5.55 -4.82 20.29
N PHE A 27 -5.89 -3.53 20.45
CA PHE A 27 -5.33 -2.64 21.48
C PHE A 27 -6.31 -2.29 22.61
N ILE A 28 -7.50 -2.90 22.66
CA ILE A 28 -8.40 -2.75 23.82
C ILE A 28 -7.70 -3.30 25.07
N GLY A 29 -7.64 -2.48 26.12
CA GLY A 29 -7.01 -2.84 27.40
C GLY A 29 -5.48 -3.01 27.33
N LYS A 30 -4.83 -2.58 26.25
CA LYS A 30 -3.38 -2.64 26.07
C LYS A 30 -2.78 -1.24 25.88
N GLN A 31 -1.46 -1.13 25.89
CA GLN A 31 -0.78 0.13 25.60
C GLN A 31 -1.06 0.59 24.17
N GLY A 32 -1.75 1.71 24.03
CA GLY A 32 -2.16 2.29 22.76
C GLY A 32 -3.62 2.70 22.76
N LYS A 33 -4.03 3.41 21.71
CA LYS A 33 -5.42 3.81 21.50
C LYS A 33 -6.26 2.61 21.01
N PRO A 34 -7.49 2.40 21.52
CA PRO A 34 -8.32 1.23 21.17
C PRO A 34 -8.76 1.19 19.70
N GLU A 35 -8.68 2.31 18.99
CA GLU A 35 -8.95 2.45 17.55
C GLU A 35 -7.88 1.76 16.69
N ILE A 36 -6.67 1.55 17.23
CA ILE A 36 -5.54 1.02 16.47
C ILE A 36 -5.86 -0.40 16.00
N PHE A 37 -5.80 -0.60 14.68
CA PHE A 37 -5.87 -1.91 14.04
C PHE A 37 -4.46 -2.46 13.78
N ALA A 38 -3.57 -1.63 13.25
CA ALA A 38 -2.16 -1.94 13.00
C ALA A 38 -1.29 -0.70 13.22
N LEU A 39 0.01 -0.90 13.45
CA LEU A 39 0.95 0.19 13.73
C LEU A 39 2.30 0.06 13.05
N GLY A 40 3.12 1.09 13.20
CA GLY A 40 4.49 1.09 12.70
C GLY A 40 4.56 1.40 11.21
N LEU A 41 3.58 2.15 10.70
CA LEU A 41 3.63 2.72 9.36
C LEU A 41 4.19 4.15 9.45
N ARG A 42 4.79 4.63 8.36
CA ARG A 42 5.31 5.99 8.27
C ARG A 42 4.30 6.95 7.66
N ASN A 43 3.91 6.71 6.42
CA ASN A 43 2.95 7.48 5.65
C ASN A 43 2.20 6.57 4.65
N PRO A 44 1.24 5.76 5.11
CA PRO A 44 0.45 4.90 4.24
C PRO A 44 -0.44 5.76 3.32
N TRP A 45 -0.03 5.90 2.05
CA TRP A 45 -0.63 6.86 1.12
C TRP A 45 -1.94 6.34 0.52
N ARG A 46 -1.89 5.19 -0.15
CA ARG A 46 -3.08 4.48 -0.65
C ARG A 46 -3.14 3.08 -0.09
N PHE A 47 -4.36 2.67 0.22
CA PHE A 47 -4.71 1.30 0.48
C PHE A 47 -5.97 0.89 -0.29
N SER A 48 -6.17 -0.41 -0.42
CA SER A 48 -7.38 -1.01 -0.97
C SER A 48 -7.63 -2.37 -0.34
N PHE A 49 -8.89 -2.80 -0.35
CA PHE A 49 -9.23 -4.18 -0.05
C PHE A 49 -9.26 -4.97 -1.35
N ASP A 50 -8.60 -6.12 -1.36
CA ASP A 50 -8.83 -7.11 -2.41
C ASP A 50 -10.27 -7.63 -2.30
N ARG A 51 -11.09 -7.37 -3.31
CA ARG A 51 -12.51 -7.73 -3.33
C ARG A 51 -12.78 -9.24 -3.22
N ASN A 52 -11.80 -10.08 -3.54
CA ASN A 52 -11.96 -11.54 -3.48
C ASN A 52 -11.53 -12.12 -2.14
N THR A 53 -10.45 -11.61 -1.53
CA THR A 53 -9.86 -12.18 -0.30
C THR A 53 -10.19 -11.39 0.96
N GLY A 54 -10.55 -10.11 0.81
CA GLY A 54 -10.72 -9.17 1.92
C GLY A 54 -9.39 -8.69 2.53
N GLU A 55 -8.24 -9.02 1.92
CA GLU A 55 -6.94 -8.54 2.36
C GLU A 55 -6.80 -7.03 2.16
N LEU A 56 -6.27 -6.34 3.17
CA LEU A 56 -6.02 -4.90 3.12
C LEU A 56 -4.60 -4.65 2.61
N TRP A 57 -4.45 -4.21 1.36
CA TRP A 57 -3.17 -3.86 0.76
C TRP A 57 -2.88 -2.37 0.93
N ALA A 58 -1.63 -2.01 1.18
CA ALA A 58 -1.23 -0.61 1.34
C ALA A 58 0.18 -0.34 0.78
N GLY A 59 0.36 0.84 0.19
CA GLY A 59 1.69 1.44 -0.04
C GLY A 59 2.04 2.38 1.10
N ASP A 60 3.21 2.19 1.71
CA ASP A 60 3.74 3.03 2.79
C ASP A 60 4.95 3.82 2.27
N VAL A 61 4.83 5.15 2.26
CA VAL A 61 5.85 6.04 1.69
C VAL A 61 6.99 6.20 2.67
N GLY A 62 8.21 5.92 2.24
CA GLY A 62 9.44 6.07 3.02
C GLY A 62 9.76 7.51 3.42
N GLN A 63 10.70 7.68 4.34
CA GLN A 63 11.21 8.99 4.72
C GLN A 63 12.26 9.51 3.74
N TYR A 64 13.22 8.68 3.33
CA TYR A 64 14.37 9.06 2.50
C TYR A 64 14.80 8.03 1.46
N SER A 65 14.60 6.73 1.69
CA SER A 65 15.34 5.72 0.91
C SER A 65 14.49 4.60 0.34
N TRP A 66 13.48 4.12 1.07
CA TRP A 66 12.79 2.88 0.74
C TRP A 66 11.28 3.04 0.79
N GLU A 67 10.64 2.57 -0.27
CA GLU A 67 9.20 2.55 -0.43
C GLU A 67 8.67 1.12 -0.25
N GLU A 68 7.51 0.96 0.38
CA GLU A 68 7.06 -0.35 0.86
C GLU A 68 5.63 -0.70 0.42
N ILE A 69 5.40 -1.98 0.10
CA ILE A 69 4.07 -2.56 -0.06
C ILE A 69 3.83 -3.59 1.05
N HIS A 70 2.67 -3.51 1.70
CA HIS A 70 2.25 -4.44 2.74
C HIS A 70 0.84 -4.98 2.51
N VAL A 71 0.59 -6.19 3.03
CA VAL A 71 -0.74 -6.59 3.49
C VAL A 71 -0.85 -6.25 4.98
N ILE A 72 -1.85 -5.45 5.32
CA ILE A 72 -2.11 -4.94 6.65
C ILE A 72 -2.92 -5.95 7.46
N GLU A 73 -2.31 -6.45 8.51
CA GLU A 73 -2.91 -7.46 9.39
C GLU A 73 -3.15 -6.91 10.80
N LYS A 74 -4.18 -7.48 11.44
CA LYS A 74 -4.61 -7.11 12.78
C LYS A 74 -3.48 -7.24 13.81
N GLY A 75 -3.17 -6.15 14.48
CA GLY A 75 -2.22 -6.09 15.59
C GLY A 75 -0.75 -6.08 15.20
N LYS A 76 -0.42 -6.13 13.89
CA LYS A 76 0.98 -6.12 13.44
C LYS A 76 1.63 -4.75 13.64
N ASN A 77 2.94 -4.81 13.82
CA ASN A 77 3.83 -3.66 13.87
C ASN A 77 4.80 -3.70 12.68
N TYR A 78 4.71 -2.74 11.77
CA TYR A 78 5.52 -2.69 10.54
C TYR A 78 6.87 -1.97 10.73
N GLY A 79 7.18 -1.56 11.95
CA GLY A 79 8.56 -1.23 12.33
C GLY A 79 8.93 0.24 12.28
N TRP A 80 8.18 1.12 11.62
CA TRP A 80 8.46 2.56 11.69
C TRP A 80 8.44 3.08 13.13
N ARG A 81 9.44 3.83 13.61
CA ARG A 81 10.59 4.42 12.88
C ARG A 81 11.92 3.66 13.00
N LEU A 82 11.90 2.43 13.49
CA LEU A 82 13.11 1.62 13.61
C LEU A 82 13.60 1.17 12.23
N LEU A 83 12.67 0.80 11.36
CA LEU A 83 12.91 0.35 10.00
C LEU A 83 12.30 1.31 8.99
N GLU A 84 12.92 1.35 7.82
CA GLU A 84 12.38 1.87 6.55
C GLU A 84 12.62 0.76 5.53
N GLY A 85 11.56 0.08 5.10
CA GLY A 85 11.70 -1.21 4.47
C GLY A 85 12.24 -2.28 5.43
N THR A 86 13.16 -3.10 4.94
CA THR A 86 13.90 -4.08 5.74
C THR A 86 15.17 -3.51 6.38
N HIS A 87 15.43 -2.21 6.18
CA HIS A 87 16.67 -1.52 6.52
C HIS A 87 16.56 -0.71 7.82
N CYS A 88 17.67 -0.58 8.54
CA CYS A 88 17.71 0.26 9.73
C CYS A 88 17.58 1.74 9.36
N PHE A 89 16.65 2.42 10.02
CA PHE A 89 16.43 3.86 9.84
C PHE A 89 16.89 4.63 11.08
N ASN A 90 16.20 4.48 12.21
CA ASN A 90 16.51 5.22 13.43
C ASN A 90 16.32 4.35 14.68
N PRO A 91 17.43 3.82 15.26
CA PRO A 91 18.83 4.11 14.93
C PRO A 91 19.29 3.51 13.58
N ALA A 92 20.35 4.07 12.99
CA ALA A 92 20.88 3.62 11.69
C ALA A 92 21.52 2.21 11.73
N THR A 93 21.83 1.70 12.93
CA THR A 93 22.35 0.34 13.15
C THR A 93 21.70 -0.28 14.38
N ASN A 94 21.72 -1.61 14.49
CA ASN A 94 21.13 -2.35 15.62
C ASN A 94 19.67 -1.97 15.93
N CYS A 95 18.90 -1.68 14.88
CA CYS A 95 17.56 -1.09 14.97
C CYS A 95 16.44 -2.07 15.32
N ARG A 96 16.66 -3.39 15.22
CA ARG A 96 15.66 -4.42 15.51
C ARG A 96 15.52 -4.65 17.02
N LEU A 97 15.17 -3.57 17.71
CA LEU A 97 15.01 -3.49 19.17
C LEU A 97 13.68 -4.07 19.66
N VAL A 98 12.75 -4.34 18.73
CA VAL A 98 11.41 -4.86 19.00
C VAL A 98 11.24 -6.16 18.22
N PRO A 99 10.77 -7.26 18.84
CA PRO A 99 10.54 -8.51 18.14
C PRO A 99 9.29 -8.43 17.24
N ASN A 100 9.18 -9.36 16.29
CA ASN A 100 7.98 -9.59 15.47
C ASN A 100 7.54 -8.38 14.63
N LEU A 101 8.49 -7.61 14.11
CA LEU A 101 8.19 -6.59 13.10
C LEU A 101 7.80 -7.27 11.79
N ALA A 102 6.68 -6.84 11.21
CA ALA A 102 6.22 -7.32 9.92
C ALA A 102 7.05 -6.66 8.80
N ALA A 103 7.60 -7.47 7.90
CA ALA A 103 8.35 -7.00 6.75
C ALA A 103 7.40 -6.60 5.59
N PRO A 104 7.83 -5.73 4.67
CA PRO A 104 7.14 -5.51 3.41
C PRO A 104 7.08 -6.79 2.56
N LEU A 105 6.03 -6.89 1.75
CA LEU A 105 5.93 -7.91 0.70
C LEU A 105 6.91 -7.64 -0.44
N THR A 106 7.12 -6.37 -0.74
CA THR A 106 8.15 -5.87 -1.64
C THR A 106 8.50 -4.44 -1.26
N GLU A 107 9.74 -4.06 -1.54
CA GLU A 107 10.27 -2.72 -1.34
C GLU A 107 11.11 -2.30 -2.54
N TYR A 108 11.28 -1.00 -2.74
CA TYR A 108 12.19 -0.46 -3.74
C TYR A 108 12.87 0.83 -3.25
N SER A 109 14.08 1.08 -3.74
CA SER A 109 14.86 2.26 -3.36
C SER A 109 14.49 3.50 -4.20
N HIS A 110 14.87 4.68 -3.71
CA HIS A 110 14.80 5.94 -4.44
C HIS A 110 15.82 6.05 -5.60
N GLU A 111 16.49 4.96 -5.95
CA GLU A 111 17.30 4.90 -7.17
C GLU A 111 16.42 5.09 -8.42
N HIS A 112 17.04 5.47 -9.53
CA HIS A 112 16.34 5.71 -10.81
C HIS A 112 15.24 6.77 -10.72
N HIS A 113 15.44 7.80 -9.88
CA HIS A 113 14.53 8.95 -9.70
C HIS A 113 13.17 8.62 -9.07
N ARG A 114 13.04 7.44 -8.47
CA ARG A 114 11.87 7.05 -7.66
C ARG A 114 11.83 7.83 -6.37
N CYS A 115 10.64 8.01 -5.79
CA CYS A 115 10.53 8.87 -4.61
C CYS A 115 9.35 8.59 -3.67
N ALA A 116 8.27 7.97 -4.15
CA ALA A 116 7.07 7.81 -3.35
C ALA A 116 6.14 6.76 -3.97
N VAL A 117 5.95 5.66 -3.27
CA VAL A 117 4.95 4.67 -3.64
C VAL A 117 3.56 5.23 -3.48
N THR A 118 2.75 5.08 -4.52
CA THR A 118 1.35 5.43 -4.45
C THR A 118 0.56 4.35 -3.72
N GLY A 119 0.89 3.06 -3.92
CA GLY A 119 -0.01 1.94 -3.64
C GLY A 119 -0.99 1.71 -4.80
N GLY A 120 -1.97 0.82 -4.65
CA GLY A 120 -2.94 0.55 -5.71
C GLY A 120 -3.93 -0.57 -5.38
N TYR A 121 -4.16 -1.51 -6.30
CA TYR A 121 -5.26 -2.49 -6.26
C TYR A 121 -4.82 -3.87 -6.78
N VAL A 122 -5.42 -4.92 -6.23
CA VAL A 122 -5.35 -6.26 -6.82
C VAL A 122 -6.23 -6.29 -8.07
N TYR A 123 -5.68 -6.66 -9.22
CA TYR A 123 -6.44 -6.73 -10.46
C TYR A 123 -7.41 -7.92 -10.44
N ARG A 124 -8.71 -7.61 -10.54
CA ARG A 124 -9.82 -8.58 -10.57
C ARG A 124 -10.64 -8.56 -11.85
N GLY A 125 -10.29 -7.69 -12.81
CA GLY A 125 -10.94 -7.57 -14.11
C GLY A 125 -10.66 -8.70 -15.09
N THR A 126 -11.41 -8.77 -16.18
CA THR A 126 -11.33 -9.90 -17.14
C THR A 126 -10.54 -9.55 -18.40
N ARG A 127 -10.30 -8.27 -18.68
CA ARG A 127 -9.65 -7.83 -19.92
C ARG A 127 -8.15 -8.13 -19.98
N LEU A 128 -7.49 -8.27 -18.83
CA LEU A 128 -6.06 -8.60 -18.71
C LEU A 128 -5.88 -9.89 -17.90
N PRO A 129 -6.22 -11.08 -18.43
CA PRO A 129 -6.18 -12.34 -17.67
C PRO A 129 -4.82 -12.64 -17.02
N ALA A 130 -3.72 -12.21 -17.64
CA ALA A 130 -2.37 -12.39 -17.11
C ALA A 130 -2.14 -11.66 -15.77
N LEU A 131 -2.90 -10.60 -15.49
CA LEU A 131 -2.78 -9.81 -14.26
C LEU A 131 -3.71 -10.28 -13.14
N GLN A 132 -4.53 -11.31 -13.35
CA GLN A 132 -5.46 -11.78 -12.33
C GLN A 132 -4.77 -12.12 -11.00
N GLY A 133 -5.18 -11.44 -9.93
CA GLY A 133 -4.58 -11.59 -8.60
C GLY A 133 -3.22 -10.89 -8.42
N THR A 134 -2.78 -10.08 -9.37
CA THR A 134 -1.58 -9.24 -9.24
C THR A 134 -1.96 -7.92 -8.58
N TYR A 135 -1.24 -7.52 -7.53
CA TYR A 135 -1.36 -6.19 -6.94
C TYR A 135 -0.57 -5.18 -7.77
N LEU A 136 -1.28 -4.22 -8.39
CA LEU A 136 -0.67 -3.13 -9.15
C LEU A 136 -0.47 -1.93 -8.26
N PHE A 137 0.71 -1.33 -8.34
CA PHE A 137 1.10 -0.11 -7.63
C PHE A 137 2.07 0.69 -8.49
N GLY A 138 2.27 1.97 -8.19
CA GLY A 138 3.20 2.80 -8.97
C GLY A 138 3.93 3.84 -8.14
N ASP A 139 4.95 4.45 -8.73
CA ASP A 139 5.72 5.53 -8.14
C ASP A 139 5.24 6.89 -8.66
N TYR A 140 5.14 7.86 -7.75
CA TYR A 140 4.65 9.20 -8.06
C TYR A 140 5.63 10.01 -8.94
N CYS A 141 6.94 9.80 -8.81
CA CYS A 141 7.95 10.58 -9.52
C CYS A 141 8.25 10.01 -10.91
N THR A 142 8.42 8.69 -11.04
CA THR A 142 8.76 8.07 -12.33
C THR A 142 7.54 7.73 -13.16
N GLY A 143 6.40 7.45 -12.52
CA GLY A 143 5.22 6.96 -13.21
C GLY A 143 5.32 5.49 -13.64
N GLU A 144 6.36 4.79 -13.17
CA GLU A 144 6.47 3.33 -13.26
C GLU A 144 5.28 2.68 -12.53
N ILE A 145 4.74 1.63 -13.15
CA ILE A 145 3.69 0.79 -12.60
C ILE A 145 4.22 -0.63 -12.53
N TRP A 146 4.27 -1.18 -11.33
CA TRP A 146 4.68 -2.54 -11.06
C TRP A 146 3.49 -3.43 -10.73
N GLY A 147 3.70 -4.73 -10.89
CA GLY A 147 2.83 -5.78 -10.40
C GLY A 147 3.57 -6.64 -9.39
N TYR A 148 2.94 -6.90 -8.24
CA TYR A 148 3.37 -7.90 -7.28
C TYR A 148 2.45 -9.12 -7.32
N ARG A 149 3.02 -10.32 -7.48
CA ARG A 149 2.30 -11.59 -7.41
C ARG A 149 3.24 -12.71 -6.96
N ASN A 150 2.79 -13.54 -6.02
CA ASN A 150 3.52 -14.74 -5.56
C ASN A 150 4.98 -14.48 -5.17
N GLY A 151 5.26 -13.39 -4.44
CA GLY A 151 6.60 -13.04 -4.00
C GLY A 151 7.49 -12.41 -5.08
N GLN A 152 6.95 -12.11 -6.26
CA GLN A 152 7.69 -11.49 -7.35
C GLN A 152 7.10 -10.12 -7.70
N THR A 153 7.99 -9.15 -7.90
CA THR A 153 7.67 -7.81 -8.41
C THR A 153 8.24 -7.66 -9.81
N SER A 154 7.41 -7.16 -10.73
CA SER A 154 7.83 -6.89 -12.11
C SER A 154 7.30 -5.55 -12.59
N LEU A 155 8.13 -4.78 -13.31
CA LEU A 155 7.68 -3.58 -14.01
C LEU A 155 6.71 -3.98 -15.13
N LEU A 156 5.53 -3.37 -15.16
CA LEU A 156 4.48 -3.66 -16.14
C LEU A 156 4.34 -2.57 -17.19
N LEU A 157 4.43 -1.30 -16.76
CA LEU A 157 4.25 -0.15 -17.61
C LEU A 157 5.07 1.02 -17.08
N ASP A 158 5.60 1.83 -17.99
CA ASP A 158 6.09 3.17 -17.71
C ASP A 158 5.04 4.15 -18.23
N SER A 159 4.37 4.86 -17.32
CA SER A 159 3.38 5.86 -17.68
C SER A 159 4.00 7.22 -17.42
N ASP A 160 4.05 8.12 -18.39
CA ASP A 160 4.58 9.49 -18.20
C ASP A 160 3.74 10.36 -17.21
N LEU A 161 2.95 9.72 -16.36
CA LEU A 161 2.09 10.31 -15.35
C LEU A 161 2.82 10.39 -14.02
N ARG A 162 2.63 11.52 -13.34
CA ARG A 162 2.84 11.57 -11.89
C ARG A 162 1.67 10.86 -11.21
N ILE A 163 1.83 9.60 -10.86
CA ILE A 163 0.72 8.76 -10.38
C ILE A 163 0.34 9.20 -8.96
N SER A 164 -0.88 9.71 -8.81
CA SER A 164 -1.39 10.16 -7.51
C SER A 164 -2.27 9.11 -6.83
N SER A 165 -2.85 8.22 -7.62
CA SER A 165 -3.91 7.30 -7.20
C SER A 165 -4.18 6.24 -8.28
N PHE A 166 -4.83 5.16 -7.90
CA PHE A 166 -5.46 4.19 -8.80
C PHE A 166 -6.98 4.18 -8.57
N GLY A 167 -7.74 3.55 -9.45
CA GLY A 167 -9.17 3.27 -9.26
C GLY A 167 -9.53 1.90 -9.81
N GLU A 168 -10.63 1.33 -9.31
CA GLU A 168 -11.19 0.06 -9.76
C GLU A 168 -12.68 0.29 -10.10
N ASP A 169 -13.13 -0.18 -11.26
CA ASP A 169 -14.56 -0.17 -11.61
C ASP A 169 -15.30 -1.41 -11.08
N ARG A 170 -16.61 -1.49 -11.34
CA ARG A 170 -17.45 -2.59 -10.82
C ARG A 170 -17.01 -3.94 -11.39
N GLU A 171 -16.50 -3.93 -12.60
CA GLU A 171 -15.99 -5.06 -13.36
C GLU A 171 -14.57 -5.49 -12.95
N GLY A 172 -13.91 -4.75 -12.05
CA GLY A 172 -12.56 -5.05 -11.55
C GLY A 172 -11.44 -4.54 -12.47
N GLU A 173 -11.77 -3.71 -13.47
CA GLU A 173 -10.77 -3.10 -14.34
C GLU A 173 -10.15 -1.88 -13.66
N LEU A 174 -8.85 -1.68 -13.91
CA LEU A 174 -8.08 -0.67 -13.21
C LEU A 174 -7.86 0.60 -14.02
N TYR A 175 -7.80 1.71 -13.30
CA TYR A 175 -7.53 3.05 -13.78
C TYR A 175 -6.34 3.63 -13.03
N VAL A 176 -5.53 4.43 -13.72
CA VAL A 176 -4.43 5.22 -13.16
C VAL A 176 -4.85 6.68 -13.14
N ILE A 177 -4.64 7.36 -12.02
CA ILE A 177 -5.00 8.76 -11.83
C ILE A 177 -3.73 9.59 -11.69
N GLY A 178 -3.44 10.40 -12.70
CA GLY A 178 -2.34 11.35 -12.68
C GLY A 178 -2.66 12.57 -11.82
N TYR A 179 -1.65 13.15 -11.18
CA TYR A 179 -1.77 14.28 -10.25
C TYR A 179 -2.42 15.53 -10.87
N GLN A 180 -2.32 15.69 -12.20
CA GLN A 180 -2.95 16.79 -12.94
C GLN A 180 -4.42 16.53 -13.32
N GLY A 181 -5.06 15.51 -12.73
CA GLY A 181 -6.49 15.21 -12.95
C GLY A 181 -6.78 14.29 -14.15
N LEU A 182 -5.75 13.72 -14.78
CA LEU A 182 -5.92 12.72 -15.83
C LEU A 182 -6.33 11.38 -15.23
N ILE A 183 -7.35 10.74 -15.83
CA ILE A 183 -7.78 9.37 -15.49
C ILE A 183 -7.62 8.52 -16.75
N LYS A 184 -6.76 7.49 -16.69
CA LYS A 184 -6.52 6.57 -17.81
C LYS A 184 -6.87 5.14 -17.42
N LYS A 185 -7.56 4.41 -18.29
CA LYS A 185 -7.84 2.97 -18.09
C LYS A 185 -6.61 2.15 -18.49
N ILE A 186 -6.24 1.17 -17.68
CA ILE A 186 -5.22 0.17 -18.04
C ILE A 186 -5.87 -0.82 -19.01
N ILE A 187 -5.30 -0.97 -20.20
CA ILE A 187 -5.83 -1.83 -21.25
C ILE A 187 -4.74 -2.77 -21.76
N PRO A 188 -5.10 -3.93 -22.37
CA PRO A 188 -4.13 -4.75 -23.08
C PRO A 188 -3.40 -3.92 -24.12
N LYS A 189 -2.08 -4.17 -24.26
CA LYS A 189 -1.34 -3.69 -25.42
C LYS A 189 -2.03 -4.26 -26.65
N SER A 190 -2.63 -3.40 -27.48
CA SER A 190 -3.25 -3.82 -28.73
C SER A 190 -2.20 -4.54 -29.57
N ALA A 191 -2.49 -5.76 -30.01
CA ALA A 191 -1.83 -6.31 -31.18
C ALA A 191 -2.27 -5.42 -32.35
N ASN A 192 -1.36 -4.58 -32.84
CA ASN A 192 -1.53 -3.59 -33.91
C ASN A 192 -2.20 -2.26 -33.51
N LEU A 193 -1.38 -1.24 -33.29
CA LEU A 193 -1.63 0.08 -33.86
C LEU A 193 -0.56 0.26 -34.95
N PRO A 194 -0.91 0.46 -36.23
CA PRO A 194 0.07 0.90 -37.23
C PRO A 194 0.58 2.29 -36.83
N GLU A 195 1.87 2.51 -37.08
CA GLU A 195 2.55 3.82 -36.96
C GLU A 195 1.79 4.93 -37.70
#